data_AF-X1MFN4-F1
#
_entry.id   AF-X1MFN4-F1
#
_cell.length_a   1.000
_cell.length_b   1.000
_cell.length_c   1.000
_cell.angle_alpha   90.00
_cell.angle_beta   90.00
_cell.angle_gamma   90.00
#
_symmetry.space_group_name_H-M   'P 1'
#
loop_
_entity.id
_entity.type
_entity.pdbx_description
1 polymer ?
#
loop_
_entity_poly.entity_id
_entity_poly.type
_entity_poly.pdbx_seq_one_letter_code
_entity_poly.pdbx_strand_id
1 'polypeptide(L)' 'MAQEKLPPHDIEAEEAVIGSLLIDPEAILKVATFLKPEDFFDETNQVIYQACFSLFQLRLFSMTASFKASSIHRAG' A
#
# COMPACT_ATOMS: atom_id res chain seq x y z
N MET A 1 -23.73 5.60 29.63
CA MET A 1 -23.19 6.18 28.38
C MET A 1 -22.63 5.02 27.59
N ALA A 2 -23.09 4.80 26.36
CA ALA A 2 -22.58 3.71 25.55
C ALA A 2 -21.12 4.01 25.24
N GLN A 3 -20.21 3.19 25.77
CA GLN A 3 -18.81 3.20 25.37
C GLN A 3 -18.80 3.01 23.85
N GLU A 4 -18.37 4.01 23.08
CA GLU A 4 -18.05 3.80 21.66
C GLU A 4 -17.02 2.68 21.64
N LYS A 5 -17.46 1.48 21.25
CA LYS A 5 -16.55 0.36 21.06
C LYS A 5 -15.71 0.73 19.86
N LEU A 6 -14.46 1.12 20.13
CA LEU A 6 -13.45 1.22 19.10
C LEU A 6 -13.51 -0.07 18.26
N PRO A 7 -13.39 0.05 16.93
CA PRO A 7 -13.28 -1.14 16.10
C PRO A 7 -12.12 -2.00 16.62
N PRO A 8 -12.26 -3.34 16.56
CA PRO A 8 -11.18 -4.23 16.96
C PRO A 8 -9.93 -3.90 16.15
N HIS A 9 -8.81 -3.70 16.84
CA HIS A 9 -7.51 -3.35 16.27
C HIS A 9 -6.42 -4.21 16.91
N ASP A 10 -5.30 -4.34 16.20
CA ASP A 10 -4.13 -5.10 16.64
C ASP A 10 -2.87 -4.39 16.14
N ILE A 11 -2.20 -3.68 17.04
CA ILE A 11 -1.01 -2.88 16.72
C ILE A 11 0.15 -3.76 16.29
N GLU A 12 0.30 -4.94 16.87
CA GLU A 12 1.39 -5.87 16.54
C GLU A 12 1.21 -6.42 15.11
N ALA A 13 -0.04 -6.66 14.70
CA ALA A 13 -0.34 -7.04 13.33
C ALA A 13 -0.02 -5.92 12.33
N GLU A 14 -0.36 -4.67 12.65
CA GLU A 14 -0.04 -3.49 11.82
C GLU A 14 1.48 -3.32 11.65
N GLU A 15 2.23 -3.38 12.74
CA GLU A 15 3.69 -3.31 12.75
C GLU A 15 4.31 -4.45 11.94
N ALA A 16 3.76 -5.67 12.03
CA ALA A 16 4.24 -6.82 11.26
C ALA A 16 4.02 -6.66 9.75
N VAL A 17 2.89 -6.08 9.34
CA VAL A 17 2.64 -5.73 7.93
C VAL A 17 3.67 -4.73 7.45
N ILE A 18 3.85 -3.62 8.18
CA ILE A 18 4.83 -2.58 7.82
C ILE A 18 6.25 -3.16 7.77
N GLY A 19 6.66 -3.91 8.79
CA GLY A 19 7.97 -4.57 8.84
C GLY A 19 8.20 -5.47 7.63
N SER A 20 7.19 -6.22 7.20
CA SER A 20 7.26 -7.05 5.99
C SER A 20 7.50 -6.22 4.73
N LEU A 21 6.83 -5.07 4.59
CA LEU A 21 6.98 -4.16 3.44
C LEU A 21 8.35 -3.48 3.40
N LEU A 22 8.92 -3.18 4.57
CA LEU A 22 10.25 -2.58 4.68
C LEU A 22 11.37 -3.58 4.32
N ILE A 23 11.18 -4.86 4.63
CA ILE A 23 12.11 -5.94 4.27
C ILE A 23 11.97 -6.31 2.79
N ASP A 24 10.74 -6.47 2.31
CA ASP A 24 10.42 -6.84 0.94
C ASP A 24 9.32 -5.92 0.38
N PRO A 25 9.68 -4.94 -0.46
CA PRO A 25 8.70 -4.05 -1.08
C PRO A 25 7.66 -4.77 -1.96
N GLU A 26 7.97 -5.96 -2.49
CA GLU A 26 7.04 -6.72 -3.33
C GLU A 26 5.95 -7.43 -2.50
N ALA A 27 6.13 -7.54 -1.18
CA ALA A 27 5.09 -8.05 -0.28
C ALA A 27 3.80 -7.22 -0.35
N ILE A 28 3.88 -5.95 -0.78
CA ILE A 28 2.72 -5.07 -0.97
C ILE A 28 1.72 -5.63 -1.99
N LEU A 29 2.18 -6.42 -2.98
CA LEU A 29 1.33 -7.06 -3.99
C LEU A 29 0.30 -8.01 -3.36
N LYS A 30 0.60 -8.56 -2.18
CA LYS A 30 -0.28 -9.50 -1.48
C LYS A 30 -1.45 -8.79 -0.77
N VAL A 31 -1.29 -7.52 -0.42
CA VAL A 31 -2.22 -6.80 0.47
C VAL A 31 -2.88 -5.57 -0.18
N ALA A 32 -2.23 -4.92 -1.15
CA ALA A 32 -2.68 -3.66 -1.75
C ALA A 32 -4.08 -3.70 -2.40
N THR A 33 -4.56 -4.90 -2.74
CA THR A 33 -5.88 -5.11 -3.33
C THR A 33 -7.01 -4.86 -2.34
N PHE A 34 -6.81 -5.15 -1.05
CA PHE A 34 -7.85 -5.08 -0.03
C PHE A 34 -7.50 -4.17 1.16
N LEU A 35 -6.23 -4.08 1.56
CA LEU A 35 -5.79 -3.25 2.68
C LEU A 35 -5.57 -1.82 2.20
N LYS A 36 -6.22 -0.86 2.83
CA LYS A 36 -6.08 0.58 2.59
C LYS A 36 -5.41 1.27 3.76
N PRO A 37 -4.73 2.41 3.55
CA PRO A 37 -4.12 3.16 4.64
C PRO A 37 -5.11 3.48 5.76
N GLU A 38 -6.36 3.80 5.43
CA GLU A 38 -7.40 4.14 6.39
C GLU A 38 -7.88 2.96 7.25
N ASP A 39 -7.47 1.73 6.93
CA ASP A 39 -7.78 0.54 7.73
C ASP A 39 -6.85 0.37 8.94
N PHE A 40 -5.72 1.10 8.98
CA PHE A 40 -4.82 1.13 10.13
C PHE A 40 -5.42 1.98 11.25
N PHE A 41 -5.40 1.45 12.47
CA PHE A 41 -5.92 2.13 13.66
C PHE A 41 -4.92 3.14 14.22
N ASP A 42 -3.63 2.80 14.25
CA ASP A 42 -2.59 3.73 14.67
C ASP A 42 -2.24 4.71 13.55
N GLU A 43 -2.27 6.00 13.87
CA GLU A 43 -2.01 7.09 12.91
C GLU A 43 -0.59 7.03 12.33
N THR A 44 0.39 6.61 13.14
CA THR A 44 1.78 6.49 12.68
C THR A 44 1.90 5.36 11.67
N ASN A 45 1.29 4.21 11.97
CA ASN A 45 1.26 3.06 11.07
C ASN A 45 0.51 3.38 9.76
N GLN A 46 -0.62 4.08 9.85
CA GLN A 46 -1.35 4.58 8.69
C GLN A 46 -0.46 5.41 7.76
N VAL A 47 0.27 6.39 8.31
CA VAL A 47 1.15 7.27 7.53
C VAL A 47 2.29 6.49 6.87
N ILE A 48 2.87 5.53 7.58
CA ILE A 48 3.95 4.70 7.04
C ILE A 48 3.43 3.83 5.89
N TYR A 49 2.30 3.14 6.09
CA TYR A 49 1.70 2.30 5.05
C TYR A 49 1.28 3.14 3.83
N GLN A 50 0.73 4.34 4.04
CA GLN A 50 0.39 5.27 2.96
C GLN A 50 1.60 5.61 2.09
N ALA A 51 2.77 5.84 2.69
CA ALA A 51 3.99 6.11 1.95
C ALA A 51 4.42 4.90 1.10
N CYS A 52 4.41 3.68 1.67
CA CYS A 52 4.71 2.45 0.94
C CYS A 52 3.73 2.25 -0.24
N PHE A 53 2.44 2.46 0.00
CA PHE A 53 1.38 2.31 -1.00
C PHE A 53 1.53 3.32 -2.15
N SER A 54 1.83 4.58 -1.84
CA SER A 54 2.07 5.63 -2.85
C SER A 54 3.28 5.31 -3.74
N LEU A 55 4.38 4.83 -3.16
CA LEU A 55 5.56 4.41 -3.92
C LEU A 55 5.25 3.24 -4.86
N PHE A 56 4.44 2.28 -4.40
CA PHE A 56 3.98 1.18 -5.23
C PHE A 56 3.10 1.65 -6.40
N GLN A 57 2.15 2.55 -6.16
CA GLN A 57 1.32 3.12 -7.22
C GLN A 57 2.15 3.88 -8.27
N LEU A 58 3.15 4.64 -7.84
CA LEU A 58 4.07 5.35 -8.74
C LEU A 58 4.86 4.37 -9.62
N ARG A 59 5.34 3.26 -9.05
CA ARG A 59 6.04 2.21 -9.80
C ARG A 59 5.14 1.60 -10.88
N LEU A 60 3.88 1.28 -10.54
CA LEU A 60 2.90 0.77 -11.50
C LEU A 60 2.66 1.75 -12.64
N PHE A 61 2.49 3.04 -12.32
CA PHE A 61 2.26 4.06 -13.33
C PHE A 61 3.44 4.18 -14.30
N SER A 62 4.68 4.18 -13.80
CA SER A 62 5.89 4.21 -14.62
C SER A 62 5.98 3.03 -15.60
N MET A 63 5.63 1.82 -15.15
CA MET A 63 5.58 0.63 -16.03
C MET A 63 4.54 0.78 -17.14
N THR A 64 3.35 1.28 -16.82
CA THR A 64 2.29 1.48 -17.84
C THR A 64 2.63 2.58 -18.85
N ALA A 65 3.29 3.66 -18.41
CA ALA A 65 3.73 4.74 -19.27
C ALA A 65 4.79 4.26 -20.29
N SER A 66 5.78 3.49 -19.83
CA SER A 66 6.81 2.89 -20.69
C SER A 66 6.24 1.94 -21.74
N PHE A 67 5.22 1.14 -21.37
CA PHE A 67 4.56 0.23 -22.30
C PHE A 67 3.80 0.98 -23.42
N LYS A 68 3.10 2.06 -23.05
CA LYS A 68 2.39 2.89 -24.03
C LYS A 68 3.35 3.63 -24.97
N ALA A 69 4.49 4.09 -24.48
CA ALA A 69 5.54 4.73 -25.30
C ALA A 69 6.26 3.75 -26.26
N SER A 70 6.39 2.46 -25.91
CA SER A 70 7.03 1.48 -26.80
C SER A 70 6.09 0.98 -27.91
N SER A 71 4.78 0.99 -27.68
CA SER A 71 3.79 0.50 -28.66
C SER A 71 3.56 1.47 -29.82
N ILE A 72 3.80 2.78 -29.63
CA ILE A 72 3.66 3.78 -30.69
C ILE A 72 4.75 3.70 -31.77
N HIS A 73 5.87 3.04 -31.50
CA HIS A 73 7.02 3.01 -32.42
C HIS A 73 6.99 1.84 -33.42
N ARG A 74 6.03 0.91 -33.29
CA ARG A 74 5.88 -0.27 -34.17
C ARG A 74 4.71 -0.18 -35.15
N ALA A 75 3.97 0.93 -35.15
CA ALA A 75 2.80 1.15 -36.01
C ALA A 75 3.06 2.15 -37.16
N GLY A 76 4.33 2.47 -37.45
CA GLY A 76 4.76 3.34 -38.55
C GLY A 76 5.60 2.58 -39.56
#